data_AF-A0A968V096-F1
#
_entry.id   AF-A0A968V096-F1
#
_cell.length_a   1.000
_cell.length_b   1.000
_cell.length_c   1.000
_cell.angle_alpha   90.00
_cell.angle_beta   90.00
_cell.angle_gamma   90.00
#
_symmetry.space_group_name_H-M   'P 1'
#
loop_
_entity.id
_entity.type
_entity.pdbx_description
1 polymer ?
#
loop_
_entity_poly.entity_id
_entity_poly.type
_entity_poly.pdbx_seq_one_letter_code
_entity_poly.pdbx_strand_id
1 'polypeptide(L)'
;MTVKPLLVQYPNRFQETLGIVQAIEKLHAQSFALEEVAVLFAQHRQVNSLVNLLEKKGIPYNVKQRVNILELPLIRNTRLLLEYIAAEYKQPYSGEHLLFQLLHADFLQFDPRDIATIAQYHAKSERENRPFWRNTIERIEELYPQFSYPLYKLPVIQQFANFINLLIADYRNLSVVMLFERVVNRSGLLKFILAHEEKAWHTQILSTFFNFIQEEAYRNPKLNLQDLLKTFKNMEDNRLRLEINKTIVAAQGVNLLTAHSAKGLEFEKVFYSTV
;
A
#
# COMPACT_ATOMS: atom_id res chain seq x y z
N MET A 1 -12.99 38.32 28.93
CA MET A 1 -14.14 38.11 28.03
C MET A 1 -14.48 36.62 28.03
N THR A 2 -15.72 36.25 28.33
CA THR A 2 -16.16 34.85 28.31
C THR A 2 -16.51 34.48 26.87
N VAL A 3 -15.64 33.74 26.19
CA VAL A 3 -15.91 33.24 24.84
C VAL A 3 -16.98 32.16 24.95
N LYS A 4 -18.17 32.39 24.35
CA LYS A 4 -19.23 31.38 24.32
C LYS A 4 -18.97 30.42 23.15
N PRO A 5 -19.02 29.10 23.37
CA PRO A 5 -18.88 28.14 22.27
C PRO A 5 -20.06 28.28 21.30
N LEU A 6 -19.78 28.21 20.01
CA LEU A 6 -20.79 28.16 18.96
C LEU A 6 -21.11 26.69 18.64
N LEU A 7 -22.38 26.29 18.82
CA LEU A 7 -22.86 24.98 18.43
C LEU A 7 -23.56 25.06 17.07
N VAL A 8 -23.10 24.26 16.11
CA VAL A 8 -23.70 24.15 14.78
C VAL A 8 -24.08 22.70 14.53
N GLN A 9 -25.34 22.45 14.17
CA GLN A 9 -25.83 21.12 13.84
C GLN A 9 -25.86 20.93 12.33
N TYR A 10 -25.36 19.78 11.86
CA TYR A 10 -25.39 19.40 10.46
C TYR A 10 -26.26 18.15 10.24
N PRO A 11 -26.92 18.02 9.09
CA PRO A 11 -27.73 16.84 8.74
C PRO A 11 -26.97 15.51 8.72
N ASN A 12 -25.68 15.52 8.39
CA ASN A 12 -24.84 14.31 8.36
C ASN A 12 -23.35 14.64 8.51
N ARG A 13 -22.53 13.60 8.74
CA ARG A 13 -21.06 13.71 8.92
C ARG A 13 -20.35 14.37 7.74
N PHE A 14 -20.81 14.13 6.52
CA PHE A 14 -20.18 14.71 5.34
C PHE A 14 -20.39 16.23 5.28
N GLN A 15 -21.61 16.69 5.58
CA GLN A 15 -21.91 18.12 5.66
C GLN A 15 -21.21 18.80 6.84
N GLU A 16 -21.07 18.11 7.99
CA GLU A 16 -20.24 18.59 9.10
C GLU A 16 -18.78 18.78 8.68
N THR A 17 -18.19 17.77 8.04
CA THR A 17 -16.80 17.81 7.54
C THR A 17 -16.63 18.97 6.56
N LEU A 18 -17.56 19.14 5.61
CA LEU A 18 -17.56 20.27 4.67
C LEU A 18 -17.68 21.61 5.39
N GLY A 19 -18.56 21.74 6.38
CA GLY A 19 -18.72 22.96 7.16
C GLY A 19 -17.46 23.37 7.92
N ILE A 20 -16.77 22.40 8.54
CA ILE A 20 -15.47 22.61 9.20
C ILE A 20 -14.43 23.07 8.18
N VAL A 21 -14.29 22.36 7.05
CA VAL A 21 -13.33 22.71 5.99
C VAL A 21 -13.60 24.10 5.42
N GLN A 22 -14.87 24.47 5.20
CA GLN A 22 -15.25 25.81 4.73
C GLN A 22 -14.93 26.90 5.76
N ALA A 23 -15.09 26.62 7.05
CA ALA A 23 -14.69 27.56 8.09
C ALA A 23 -13.18 27.77 8.12
N ILE A 24 -12.40 26.68 7.98
CA ILE A 24 -10.94 26.74 7.86
C ILE A 24 -10.53 27.48 6.58
N GLU A 25 -11.19 27.22 5.45
CA GLU A 25 -10.93 27.88 4.17
C GLU A 25 -11.13 29.40 4.27
N LYS A 26 -12.15 29.85 5.01
CA LYS A 26 -12.36 31.28 5.31
C LYS A 26 -11.23 31.86 6.16
N LEU A 27 -10.77 31.14 7.19
CA LEU A 27 -9.64 31.58 8.01
C LEU A 27 -8.36 31.68 7.19
N HIS A 28 -8.12 30.70 6.32
CA HIS A 28 -6.98 30.68 5.41
C HIS A 28 -7.02 31.86 4.43
N ALA A 29 -8.19 32.14 3.83
CA ALA A 29 -8.38 33.29 2.96
C ALA A 29 -8.20 34.65 3.66
N GLN A 30 -8.39 34.69 4.99
CA GLN A 30 -8.13 35.85 5.84
C GLN A 30 -6.68 35.93 6.35
N SER A 31 -5.80 35.04 5.89
CA SER A 31 -4.40 34.93 6.35
C SER A 31 -4.26 34.74 7.86
N PHE A 32 -5.24 34.09 8.49
CA PHE A 32 -5.13 33.67 9.88
C PHE A 32 -4.07 32.58 10.03
N ALA A 33 -3.30 32.60 11.12
CA ALA A 33 -2.28 31.61 11.43
C ALA A 33 -2.94 30.23 11.63
N LEU A 34 -2.84 29.35 10.63
CA LEU A 34 -3.53 28.05 10.66
C LEU A 34 -2.94 27.10 11.71
N GLU A 35 -1.69 27.31 12.12
CA GLU A 35 -1.06 26.63 13.24
C GLU A 35 -1.79 26.87 14.58
N GLU A 36 -2.53 27.97 14.72
CA GLU A 36 -3.39 28.29 15.86
C GLU A 36 -4.81 27.71 15.73
N VAL A 37 -5.05 26.91 14.69
CA VAL A 37 -6.32 26.22 14.44
C VAL A 37 -6.16 24.73 14.73
N ALA A 38 -7.09 24.17 15.52
CA ALA A 38 -7.17 22.74 15.75
C ALA A 38 -8.56 22.18 15.41
N VAL A 39 -8.58 20.98 14.83
CA VAL A 39 -9.77 20.16 14.67
C VAL A 39 -9.61 18.92 15.54
N LEU A 40 -10.47 18.82 16.54
CA LEU A 40 -10.52 17.73 17.49
C LEU A 40 -11.60 16.72 17.09
N PHE A 41 -11.22 15.44 17.01
CA PHE A 41 -12.12 14.35 16.64
C PHE A 41 -12.04 13.17 17.61
N ALA A 42 -13.12 12.39 17.68
CA ALA A 42 -13.21 11.24 18.57
C ALA A 42 -12.59 9.97 17.95
N GLN A 43 -12.74 9.78 16.63
CA GLN A 43 -12.31 8.57 15.93
C GLN A 43 -11.36 8.90 14.78
N HIS A 44 -10.24 8.18 14.67
CA HIS A 44 -9.26 8.39 13.59
C HIS A 44 -9.85 8.26 12.17
N ARG A 45 -10.90 7.45 11.97
CA ARG A 45 -11.56 7.31 10.67
C ARG A 45 -12.17 8.63 10.17
N GLN A 46 -12.57 9.53 11.06
CA GLN A 46 -13.13 10.85 10.72
C GLN A 46 -12.08 11.75 10.05
N VAL A 47 -10.80 11.57 10.38
CA VAL A 47 -9.73 12.44 9.89
C VAL A 47 -9.47 12.29 8.40
N ASN A 48 -9.67 11.09 7.83
CA ASN A 48 -9.39 10.83 6.41
C ASN A 48 -10.21 11.73 5.48
N SER A 49 -11.49 11.97 5.82
CA SER A 49 -12.35 12.84 5.02
C SER A 49 -11.94 14.31 5.12
N LEU A 50 -11.49 14.76 6.29
CA LEU A 50 -10.94 16.11 6.49
C LEU A 50 -9.66 16.30 5.69
N VAL A 51 -8.70 15.38 5.84
CA VAL A 51 -7.42 15.38 5.12
C VAL A 51 -7.64 15.48 3.61
N ASN A 52 -8.46 14.59 3.04
CA ASN A 52 -8.75 14.58 1.60
C ASN A 52 -9.35 15.90 1.10
N LEU A 53 -10.18 16.57 1.90
CA LEU A 53 -10.78 17.85 1.51
C LEU A 53 -9.79 19.02 1.64
N LEU A 54 -8.98 19.03 2.70
CA LEU A 54 -7.93 20.05 2.90
C LEU A 54 -6.88 19.96 1.78
N GLU A 55 -6.45 18.75 1.40
CA GLU A 55 -5.54 18.53 0.26
C GLU A 55 -6.12 19.07 -1.05
N LYS A 56 -7.37 18.73 -1.38
CA LYS A 56 -8.05 19.23 -2.59
C LYS A 56 -8.19 20.75 -2.61
N LYS A 57 -8.23 21.38 -1.43
CA LYS A 57 -8.32 22.84 -1.26
C LYS A 57 -6.94 23.49 -1.15
N GLY A 58 -5.86 22.72 -1.16
CA GLY A 58 -4.49 23.24 -0.99
C GLY A 58 -4.24 23.86 0.39
N ILE A 59 -5.00 23.45 1.41
CA ILE A 59 -4.86 23.98 2.78
C ILE A 59 -3.87 23.10 3.54
N PRO A 60 -2.77 23.67 4.08
CA PRO A 60 -1.79 22.93 4.86
C PRO A 60 -2.39 22.38 6.16
N TYR A 61 -1.94 21.21 6.58
CA TYR A 61 -2.44 20.53 7.78
C TYR A 61 -1.36 19.69 8.45
N ASN A 62 -1.54 19.48 9.76
CA ASN A 62 -0.74 18.61 10.61
C ASN A 62 -1.60 17.43 11.04
N VAL A 63 -1.14 16.20 10.83
CA VAL A 63 -1.86 15.01 11.31
C VAL A 63 -0.88 13.93 11.73
N LYS A 64 -1.22 13.23 12.81
CA LYS A 64 -0.57 11.98 13.21
C LYS A 64 -1.59 10.85 13.10
N GLN A 65 -1.39 9.98 12.10
CA GLN A 65 -2.30 8.89 11.80
C GLN A 65 -1.60 7.55 11.93
N ARG A 66 -2.27 6.59 12.56
CA ARG A 66 -1.86 5.18 12.51
C ARG A 66 -2.38 4.56 11.23
N VAL A 67 -1.48 3.96 10.47
CA VAL A 67 -1.77 3.31 9.19
C VAL A 67 -1.41 1.83 9.32
N ASN A 68 -2.38 0.95 9.07
CA ASN A 68 -2.12 -0.49 8.99
C ASN A 68 -1.45 -0.80 7.64
N ILE A 69 -0.17 -1.15 7.67
CA ILE A 69 0.60 -1.37 6.45
C ILE A 69 0.17 -2.61 5.68
N LEU A 70 -0.47 -3.59 6.35
CA LEU A 70 -0.96 -4.81 5.70
C LEU A 70 -2.07 -4.53 4.67
N GLU A 71 -2.76 -3.40 4.79
CA GLU A 71 -3.83 -2.96 3.88
C GLU A 71 -3.28 -2.14 2.70
N LEU A 72 -2.03 -1.66 2.78
CA LEU A 72 -1.45 -0.80 1.76
C LEU A 72 -1.15 -1.60 0.47
N PRO A 73 -1.39 -1.03 -0.72
CA PRO A 73 -1.18 -1.73 -1.99
C PRO A 73 0.21 -2.35 -2.15
N LEU A 74 1.26 -1.63 -1.72
CA LEU A 74 2.65 -2.10 -1.77
C LEU A 74 2.84 -3.44 -1.04
N ILE A 75 2.33 -3.54 0.20
CA ILE A 75 2.45 -4.73 1.03
C ILE A 75 1.51 -5.84 0.54
N ARG A 76 0.30 -5.50 0.11
CA ARG A 76 -0.64 -6.47 -0.49
C ARG A 76 -0.06 -7.13 -1.74
N ASN A 77 0.53 -6.36 -2.65
CA ASN A 77 1.15 -6.89 -3.87
C ASN A 77 2.44 -7.67 -3.56
N THR A 78 3.20 -7.25 -2.54
CA THR A 78 4.37 -8.01 -2.06
C THR A 78 3.95 -9.36 -1.48
N ARG A 79 2.86 -9.41 -0.69
CA ARG A 79 2.30 -10.66 -0.16
C ARG A 79 1.74 -11.55 -1.26
N LEU A 80 1.06 -10.97 -2.26
CA LEU A 80 0.58 -11.71 -3.43
C LEU A 80 1.72 -12.41 -4.18
N LEU A 81 2.88 -11.75 -4.32
CA LEU A 81 4.08 -12.37 -4.88
C LEU A 81 4.56 -13.56 -4.03
N LEU A 82 4.62 -13.40 -2.71
CA LEU A 82 5.00 -14.47 -1.79
C LEU A 82 4.02 -15.66 -1.84
N GLU A 83 2.72 -15.38 -1.91
CA GLU A 83 1.65 -16.38 -2.07
C GLU A 83 1.79 -17.15 -3.39
N TYR A 84 2.05 -16.44 -4.49
CA TYR A 84 2.32 -17.03 -5.79
C TYR A 84 3.52 -17.98 -5.74
N ILE A 85 4.65 -17.55 -5.16
CA ILE A 85 5.85 -18.39 -5.03
C ILE A 85 5.58 -19.64 -4.16
N ALA A 86 4.85 -19.49 -3.05
CA ALA A 86 4.49 -20.62 -2.20
C ALA A 86 3.57 -21.64 -2.89
N ALA A 87 2.64 -21.15 -3.72
CA ALA A 87 1.79 -22.01 -4.54
C ALA A 87 2.63 -22.78 -5.58
N GLU A 88 3.44 -22.09 -6.38
CA GLU A 88 4.28 -22.70 -7.42
C GLU A 88 5.28 -23.72 -6.87
N TYR A 89 5.85 -23.47 -5.69
CA TYR A 89 6.73 -24.44 -5.03
C TYR A 89 5.96 -25.70 -4.58
N LYS A 90 4.74 -25.55 -4.05
CA LYS A 90 3.93 -26.67 -3.57
C LYS A 90 3.47 -27.57 -4.72
N GLN A 91 3.00 -26.95 -5.80
CA GLN A 91 2.59 -27.63 -7.02
C GLN A 91 2.84 -26.70 -8.20
N PRO A 92 3.60 -27.16 -9.23
CA PRO A 92 3.83 -26.37 -10.44
C PRO A 92 2.52 -25.89 -11.07
N TYR A 93 2.49 -24.63 -11.49
CA TYR A 93 1.34 -23.96 -12.12
C TYR A 93 0.08 -23.81 -11.26
N SER A 94 0.16 -24.09 -9.94
CA SER A 94 -1.00 -23.88 -9.05
C SER A 94 -1.25 -22.40 -8.72
N GLY A 95 -0.25 -21.53 -8.93
CA GLY A 95 -0.33 -20.09 -8.69
C GLY A 95 -0.89 -19.27 -9.86
N GLU A 96 -1.28 -19.91 -10.97
CA GLU A 96 -1.73 -19.25 -12.21
C GLU A 96 -2.87 -18.23 -12.00
N HIS A 97 -3.79 -18.52 -11.08
CA HIS A 97 -4.89 -17.64 -10.73
C HIS A 97 -4.45 -16.33 -10.04
N LEU A 98 -3.26 -16.30 -9.43
CA LEU A 98 -2.67 -15.11 -8.80
C LEU A 98 -1.81 -14.32 -9.78
N LEU A 99 -1.22 -15.00 -10.78
CA LEU A 99 -0.19 -14.44 -11.63
C LEU A 99 -0.70 -13.24 -12.43
N PHE A 100 -1.89 -13.34 -13.04
CA PHE A 100 -2.48 -12.22 -13.81
C PHE A 100 -2.63 -10.95 -12.95
N GLN A 101 -3.10 -11.10 -11.71
CA GLN A 101 -3.20 -9.97 -10.77
C GLN A 101 -1.82 -9.44 -10.40
N LEU A 102 -0.87 -10.33 -10.12
CA LEU A 102 0.50 -9.99 -9.74
C LEU A 102 1.23 -9.18 -10.81
N LEU A 103 1.02 -9.46 -12.10
CA LEU A 103 1.65 -8.72 -13.21
C LEU A 103 1.33 -7.21 -13.21
N HIS A 104 0.23 -6.81 -12.57
CA HIS A 104 -0.16 -5.40 -12.44
C HIS A 104 0.51 -4.70 -11.25
N ALA A 105 1.34 -5.39 -10.47
CA ALA A 105 2.06 -4.77 -9.37
C ALA A 105 3.07 -3.73 -9.91
N ASP A 106 2.90 -2.47 -9.49
CA ASP A 106 3.69 -1.33 -9.99
C ASP A 106 5.21 -1.56 -9.90
N PHE A 107 5.67 -2.22 -8.84
CA PHE A 107 7.10 -2.46 -8.66
C PHE A 107 7.71 -3.44 -9.66
N LEU A 108 6.90 -4.29 -10.32
CA LEU A 108 7.36 -5.19 -11.39
C LEU A 108 7.54 -4.46 -12.73
N GLN A 109 6.99 -3.24 -12.88
CA GLN A 109 7.20 -2.36 -14.03
C GLN A 109 6.72 -2.91 -15.39
N PHE A 110 5.81 -3.88 -15.41
CA PHE A 110 5.14 -4.34 -16.63
C PHE A 110 4.37 -3.19 -17.30
N ASP A 111 4.33 -3.20 -18.64
CA ASP A 111 3.42 -2.32 -19.38
C ASP A 111 2.03 -2.98 -19.42
N PRO A 112 0.93 -2.29 -19.06
CA PRO A 112 -0.42 -2.87 -19.14
C PRO A 112 -0.77 -3.38 -20.54
N ARG A 113 -0.19 -2.81 -21.60
CA ARG A 113 -0.39 -3.27 -22.99
C ARG A 113 0.28 -4.63 -23.22
N ASP A 114 1.43 -4.89 -22.61
CA ASP A 114 2.09 -6.20 -22.70
C ASP A 114 1.24 -7.28 -22.03
N ILE A 115 0.68 -6.97 -20.87
CA ILE A 115 -0.24 -7.86 -20.16
C ILE A 115 -1.46 -8.16 -21.03
N ALA A 116 -2.04 -7.13 -21.67
CA ALA A 116 -3.18 -7.29 -22.58
C ALA A 116 -2.82 -8.13 -23.82
N THR A 117 -1.64 -7.92 -24.41
CA THR A 117 -1.13 -8.71 -25.54
C THR A 117 -1.01 -10.19 -25.17
N ILE A 118 -0.42 -10.50 -24.01
CA ILE A 118 -0.31 -11.88 -23.52
C ILE A 118 -1.71 -12.44 -23.24
N ALA A 119 -2.59 -11.70 -22.57
CA ALA A 119 -3.97 -12.13 -22.28
C ALA A 119 -4.72 -12.50 -23.56
N GLN A 120 -4.58 -11.71 -24.62
CA GLN A 120 -5.21 -11.96 -25.91
C GLN A 120 -4.68 -13.24 -26.55
N TYR A 121 -3.38 -13.52 -26.47
CA TYR A 121 -2.81 -14.78 -26.94
C TYR A 121 -3.45 -16.00 -26.25
N HIS A 122 -3.62 -15.95 -24.92
CA HIS A 122 -4.34 -17.01 -24.19
C HIS A 122 -5.82 -17.10 -24.58
N ALA A 123 -6.47 -15.97 -24.88
CA ALA A 123 -7.88 -15.94 -25.26
C ALA A 123 -8.15 -16.60 -26.63
N LYS A 124 -7.16 -16.60 -27.55
CA LYS A 124 -7.25 -17.27 -28.86
C LYS A 124 -7.12 -18.80 -28.78
N SER A 125 -6.52 -19.32 -27.71
CA SER A 125 -6.37 -20.76 -27.51
C SER A 125 -7.68 -21.38 -27.01
N GLU A 126 -8.02 -22.57 -27.50
CA GLU A 126 -9.11 -23.38 -26.95
C GLU A 126 -8.91 -23.62 -25.46
N ARG A 127 -10.00 -23.69 -24.68
CA ARG A 127 -9.92 -23.77 -23.21
C ARG A 127 -9.10 -24.99 -22.74
N GLU A 128 -9.22 -26.12 -23.41
CA GLU A 128 -8.54 -27.38 -23.05
C GLU A 128 -7.04 -27.35 -23.37
N ASN A 129 -6.63 -26.53 -24.34
CA ASN A 129 -5.24 -26.41 -24.80
C ASN A 129 -4.60 -25.07 -24.43
N ARG A 130 -5.23 -24.30 -23.53
CA ARG A 130 -4.72 -22.98 -23.15
C ARG A 130 -3.40 -23.16 -22.39
N PRO A 131 -2.30 -22.54 -22.85
CA PRO A 131 -1.04 -22.62 -22.13
C PRO A 131 -1.15 -21.94 -20.76
N PHE A 132 -0.28 -22.32 -19.84
CA PHE A 132 -0.09 -21.61 -18.58
C PHE A 132 0.59 -20.25 -18.83
N TRP A 133 0.17 -19.23 -18.09
CA TRP A 133 0.74 -17.88 -18.12
C TRP A 133 2.23 -17.92 -17.79
N ARG A 134 2.63 -18.65 -16.76
CA ARG A 134 4.05 -18.81 -16.40
C ARG A 134 4.87 -19.35 -17.57
N ASN A 135 4.37 -20.38 -18.26
CA ASN A 135 5.06 -20.95 -19.42
C ASN A 135 5.12 -19.97 -20.60
N THR A 136 4.06 -19.19 -20.82
CA THR A 136 4.01 -18.18 -21.87
C THR A 136 5.00 -17.04 -21.60
N ILE A 137 5.11 -16.60 -20.35
CA ILE A 137 6.07 -15.58 -19.90
C ILE A 137 7.52 -16.09 -20.00
N GLU A 138 7.75 -17.36 -19.67
CA GLU A 138 9.08 -17.99 -19.78
C GLU A 138 9.54 -18.12 -21.24
N ARG A 139 8.62 -18.45 -22.14
CA ARG A 139 8.88 -18.66 -23.57
C ARG A 139 8.55 -17.44 -24.43
N ILE A 140 8.53 -16.26 -23.83
CA ILE A 140 7.98 -15.05 -24.44
C ILE A 140 8.63 -14.70 -25.78
N GLU A 141 9.94 -14.93 -25.94
CA GLU A 141 10.66 -14.69 -27.21
C GLU A 141 10.26 -15.67 -28.32
N GLU A 142 10.14 -16.96 -27.98
CA GLU A 142 9.72 -18.00 -28.92
C GLU A 142 8.28 -17.77 -29.41
N LEU A 143 7.42 -17.28 -28.51
CA LEU A 143 6.00 -17.04 -28.77
C LEU A 143 5.73 -15.68 -29.39
N TYR A 144 6.67 -14.74 -29.33
CA TYR A 144 6.49 -13.36 -29.80
C TYR A 144 5.93 -13.26 -31.24
N PRO A 145 6.40 -14.05 -32.23
CA PRO A 145 5.84 -14.00 -33.59
C PRO A 145 4.35 -14.38 -33.69
N GLN A 146 3.79 -15.02 -32.66
CA GLN A 146 2.40 -15.46 -32.61
C GLN A 146 1.47 -14.40 -32.00
N PHE A 147 2.01 -13.31 -31.45
CA PHE A 147 1.23 -12.26 -30.82
C PHE A 147 0.66 -11.28 -31.84
N SER A 148 -0.59 -10.86 -31.64
CA SER A 148 -1.24 -9.91 -32.57
C SER A 148 -0.72 -8.48 -32.45
N TYR A 149 -0.07 -8.17 -31.33
CA TYR A 149 0.36 -6.83 -30.96
C TYR A 149 1.81 -6.89 -30.45
N PRO A 150 2.57 -5.79 -30.60
CA PRO A 150 3.94 -5.72 -30.11
C PRO A 150 4.00 -5.78 -28.58
N LEU A 151 5.18 -6.17 -28.09
CA LEU A 151 5.55 -6.05 -26.68
C LEU A 151 6.46 -4.83 -26.52
N TYR A 152 6.16 -3.99 -25.53
CA TYR A 152 6.83 -2.73 -25.25
C TYR A 152 7.99 -2.90 -24.26
N LYS A 153 7.88 -3.83 -23.31
CA LYS A 153 8.89 -4.08 -22.26
C LYS A 153 9.31 -5.54 -22.18
N LEU A 154 9.64 -6.15 -23.32
CA LEU A 154 10.15 -7.53 -23.38
C LEU A 154 11.24 -7.87 -22.34
N PRO A 155 12.27 -7.02 -22.10
CA PRO A 155 13.29 -7.31 -21.08
C PRO A 155 12.74 -7.43 -19.66
N VAL A 156 11.67 -6.69 -19.33
CA VAL A 156 11.02 -6.77 -18.00
C VAL A 156 10.32 -8.12 -17.84
N ILE A 157 9.64 -8.59 -18.89
CA ILE A 157 8.95 -9.89 -18.89
C ILE A 157 9.96 -11.02 -18.66
N GLN A 158 11.09 -10.99 -19.36
CA GLN A 158 12.16 -11.99 -19.21
C GLN A 158 12.83 -11.94 -17.84
N GLN A 159 13.12 -10.74 -17.34
CA GLN A 159 13.69 -10.57 -16.00
C GLN A 159 12.75 -11.14 -14.94
N PHE A 160 11.44 -10.90 -15.09
CA PHE A 160 10.44 -11.47 -14.20
C PHE A 160 10.39 -13.00 -14.28
N ALA A 161 10.42 -13.59 -15.48
CA ALA A 161 10.48 -15.05 -15.65
C ALA A 161 11.67 -15.67 -14.90
N ASN A 162 12.87 -15.11 -15.11
CA ASN A 162 14.09 -15.52 -14.44
C ASN A 162 14.01 -15.35 -12.92
N PHE A 163 13.43 -14.24 -12.46
CA PHE A 163 13.23 -13.95 -11.05
C PHE A 163 12.30 -14.96 -10.37
N ILE A 164 11.18 -15.33 -11.00
CA ILE A 164 10.28 -16.37 -10.47
C ILE A 164 10.99 -17.71 -10.37
N ASN A 165 11.69 -18.13 -11.42
CA ASN A 165 12.44 -19.39 -11.42
C ASN A 165 13.52 -19.42 -10.33
N LEU A 166 14.22 -18.30 -10.12
CA LEU A 166 15.17 -18.12 -9.03
C LEU A 166 14.50 -18.30 -7.66
N LEU A 167 13.38 -17.60 -7.39
CA LEU A 167 12.71 -17.68 -6.09
C LEU A 167 12.14 -19.06 -5.79
N ILE A 168 11.64 -19.78 -6.79
CA ILE A 168 11.16 -21.15 -6.61
C ILE A 168 12.34 -22.08 -6.24
N ALA A 169 13.50 -21.91 -6.87
CA ALA A 169 14.71 -22.66 -6.49
C ALA A 169 15.19 -22.29 -5.08
N ASP A 170 15.12 -21.01 -4.71
CA ASP A 170 15.54 -20.53 -3.39
C ASP A 170 14.60 -20.93 -2.25
N TYR A 171 13.34 -21.23 -2.55
CA TYR A 171 12.29 -21.48 -1.56
C TYR A 171 12.72 -22.46 -0.46
N ARG A 172 13.42 -23.54 -0.83
CA ARG A 172 13.91 -24.56 0.12
C ARG A 172 15.32 -24.27 0.66
N ASN A 173 16.09 -23.46 -0.07
CA ASN A 173 17.52 -23.30 0.15
C ASN A 173 17.86 -22.08 1.00
N LEU A 174 16.92 -21.14 1.16
CA LEU A 174 17.09 -19.93 1.95
C LEU A 174 16.15 -19.91 3.15
N SER A 175 16.54 -19.19 4.20
CA SER A 175 15.61 -18.79 5.24
C SER A 175 14.57 -17.82 4.67
N VAL A 176 13.40 -17.71 5.32
CA VAL A 176 12.34 -16.78 4.89
C VAL A 176 12.81 -15.33 4.86
N VAL A 177 13.73 -14.94 5.76
CA VAL A 177 14.34 -13.61 5.81
C VAL A 177 15.20 -13.37 4.55
N MET A 178 16.07 -14.32 4.19
CA MET A 178 16.92 -14.21 3.00
C MET A 178 16.10 -14.27 1.70
N LEU A 179 15.05 -15.09 1.67
CA LEU A 179 14.12 -15.15 0.56
C LEU A 179 13.40 -13.81 0.37
N PHE A 180 12.93 -13.20 1.46
CA PHE A 180 12.30 -11.89 1.42
C PHE A 180 13.29 -10.79 1.00
N GLU A 181 14.51 -10.79 1.50
CA GLU A 181 15.57 -9.88 1.04
C GLU A 181 15.79 -9.99 -0.48
N ARG A 182 15.79 -11.22 -1.00
CA ARG A 182 15.90 -11.46 -2.45
C ARG A 182 14.71 -10.88 -3.21
N VAL A 183 13.49 -11.02 -2.69
CA VAL A 183 12.30 -10.36 -3.24
C VAL A 183 12.49 -8.85 -3.29
N VAL A 184 12.90 -8.21 -2.19
CA VAL A 184 13.11 -6.75 -2.12
C VAL A 184 14.11 -6.28 -3.18
N ASN A 185 15.23 -7.00 -3.33
CA ASN A 185 16.34 -6.59 -4.18
C ASN A 185 16.17 -6.94 -5.67
N ARG A 186 15.40 -7.99 -6.00
CA ARG A 186 15.30 -8.53 -7.37
C ARG A 186 13.94 -8.32 -8.06
N SER A 187 12.88 -8.03 -7.31
CA SER A 187 11.54 -7.79 -7.90
C SER A 187 11.36 -6.43 -8.56
N GLY A 188 12.26 -5.47 -8.30
CA GLY A 188 12.06 -4.06 -8.62
C GLY A 188 11.44 -3.24 -7.48
N LEU A 189 11.05 -3.87 -6.37
CA LEU A 189 10.49 -3.19 -5.18
C LEU A 189 11.38 -2.09 -4.63
N LEU A 190 12.66 -2.38 -4.37
CA LEU A 190 13.59 -1.35 -3.87
C LEU A 190 13.73 -0.18 -4.86
N LYS A 191 13.86 -0.48 -6.15
CA LYS A 191 13.97 0.53 -7.21
C LYS A 191 12.72 1.41 -7.27
N PHE A 192 11.53 0.80 -7.19
CA PHE A 192 10.25 1.50 -7.15
C PHE A 192 10.18 2.48 -5.97
N ILE A 193 10.57 2.03 -4.77
CA ILE A 193 10.56 2.87 -3.56
C ILE A 193 11.52 4.05 -3.70
N LEU A 194 12.73 3.82 -4.19
CA LEU A 194 13.75 4.87 -4.34
C LEU A 194 13.37 5.95 -5.37
N ALA A 195 12.56 5.59 -6.37
CA ALA A 195 12.07 6.51 -7.40
C ALA A 195 10.78 7.24 -7.01
N HIS A 196 10.10 6.85 -5.93
CA HIS A 196 8.82 7.42 -5.53
C HIS A 196 8.99 8.81 -4.86
N GLU A 197 8.05 9.73 -5.10
CA GLU A 197 8.05 11.07 -4.48
C GLU A 197 8.09 10.99 -2.94
N GLU A 198 7.18 10.20 -2.35
CA GLU A 198 7.19 9.84 -0.92
C GLU A 198 8.18 8.70 -0.54
N LYS A 199 9.43 8.71 -1.05
CA LYS A 199 10.42 7.63 -0.78
C LYS A 199 10.60 7.28 0.70
N ALA A 200 10.59 8.28 1.59
CA ALA A 200 10.80 8.09 3.02
C ALA A 200 9.65 7.28 3.66
N TRP A 201 8.42 7.58 3.26
CA TRP A 201 7.23 6.87 3.70
C TRP A 201 7.23 5.41 3.25
N HIS A 202 7.51 5.15 1.97
CA HIS A 202 7.58 3.80 1.44
C HIS A 202 8.73 2.97 2.02
N THR A 203 9.86 3.63 2.32
CA THR A 203 10.99 3.01 3.03
C THR A 203 10.57 2.58 4.44
N GLN A 204 9.83 3.44 5.17
CA GLN A 204 9.33 3.11 6.50
C GLN A 204 8.33 1.94 6.47
N ILE A 205 7.45 1.90 5.47
CA ILE A 205 6.52 0.77 5.25
C ILE A 205 7.30 -0.52 5.06
N LEU A 206 8.26 -0.53 4.11
CA LEU A 206 9.04 -1.72 3.81
C LEU A 206 9.88 -2.18 5.00
N SER A 207 10.55 -1.25 5.68
CA SER A 207 11.35 -1.56 6.88
C SER A 207 10.49 -2.15 7.99
N THR A 208 9.30 -1.59 8.24
CA THR A 208 8.40 -2.13 9.27
C THR A 208 7.93 -3.54 8.92
N PHE A 209 7.59 -3.78 7.65
CA PHE A 209 7.20 -5.10 7.19
C PHE A 209 8.36 -6.11 7.27
N PHE A 210 9.57 -5.70 6.91
CA PHE A 210 10.74 -6.58 6.99
C PHE A 210 11.12 -6.90 8.44
N ASN A 211 11.12 -5.90 9.33
CA ASN A 211 11.38 -6.09 10.75
C ASN A 211 10.38 -7.08 11.36
N PHE A 212 9.09 -6.98 11.00
CA PHE A 212 8.09 -7.96 11.43
C PHE A 212 8.47 -9.39 11.00
N ILE A 213 8.89 -9.59 9.75
CA ILE A 213 9.33 -10.91 9.26
C ILE A 213 10.57 -11.40 10.04
N GLN A 214 11.52 -10.51 10.33
CA GLN A 214 12.71 -10.84 11.13
C GLN A 214 12.35 -11.22 12.56
N GLU A 215 11.42 -10.50 13.20
CA GLU A 215 10.93 -10.82 14.54
C GLU A 215 10.21 -12.18 14.59
N GLU A 216 9.36 -12.48 13.61
CA GLU A 216 8.69 -13.78 13.51
C GLU A 216 9.69 -14.92 13.28
N ALA A 217 10.70 -14.71 12.43
CA ALA A 217 11.78 -15.68 12.21
C ALA A 217 12.69 -15.84 13.44
N TYR A 218 12.88 -14.78 14.22
CA TYR A 218 13.60 -14.85 15.50
C TYR A 218 12.83 -15.68 16.54
N ARG A 219 11.51 -15.48 16.63
CA ARG A 219 10.62 -16.26 17.52
C ARG A 219 10.55 -17.73 17.11
N ASN A 220 10.57 -18.03 15.81
CA ASN A 220 10.57 -19.37 15.28
C ASN A 220 11.69 -19.56 14.24
N PRO A 221 12.86 -20.06 14.63
CA PRO A 221 13.98 -20.28 13.71
C PRO A 221 13.70 -21.26 12.55
N LYS A 222 12.63 -22.05 12.64
CA LYS A 222 12.19 -22.99 11.58
C LYS A 222 11.10 -22.40 10.67
N LEU A 223 10.77 -21.11 10.84
CA LEU A 223 9.75 -20.42 10.06
C LEU A 223 10.08 -20.50 8.57
N ASN A 224 9.18 -21.10 7.79
CA ASN A 224 9.24 -21.09 6.33
C ASN A 224 8.20 -20.12 5.75
N LEU A 225 8.17 -19.99 4.42
CA LEU A 225 7.25 -19.05 3.76
C LEU A 225 5.78 -19.41 3.96
N GLN A 226 5.40 -20.69 3.95
CA GLN A 226 4.02 -21.11 4.20
C GLN A 226 3.55 -20.74 5.61
N ASP A 227 4.41 -20.92 6.62
CA ASP A 227 4.11 -20.53 7.99
C ASP A 227 3.95 -19.01 8.12
N LEU A 228 4.83 -18.24 7.47
CA LEU A 228 4.74 -16.77 7.45
C LEU A 228 3.42 -16.28 6.81
N LEU A 229 3.04 -16.87 5.66
CA LEU A 229 1.77 -16.56 5.00
C LEU A 229 0.57 -16.89 5.89
N LYS A 230 0.64 -18.00 6.63
CA LYS A 230 -0.38 -18.36 7.63
C LYS A 230 -0.44 -17.35 8.77
N THR A 231 0.70 -16.83 9.24
CA THR A 231 0.74 -15.74 10.22
C THR A 231 0.00 -14.51 9.71
N PHE A 232 0.25 -14.06 8.49
CA PHE A 232 -0.48 -12.92 7.92
C PHE A 232 -1.99 -13.17 7.81
N LYS A 233 -2.39 -14.36 7.35
CA LYS A 233 -3.81 -14.75 7.30
C LYS A 233 -4.45 -14.71 8.69
N ASN A 234 -3.78 -15.29 9.70
CA ASN A 234 -4.27 -15.26 11.08
C ASN A 234 -4.41 -13.83 11.61
N MET A 235 -3.47 -12.93 11.26
CA MET A 235 -3.59 -11.52 11.65
C MET A 235 -4.83 -10.88 11.04
N GLU A 236 -5.11 -11.12 9.76
CA GLU A 236 -6.33 -10.62 9.10
C GLU A 236 -7.60 -11.18 9.73
N ASP A 237 -7.67 -12.51 9.91
CA ASP A 237 -8.82 -13.21 10.49
C ASP A 237 -9.13 -12.71 11.91
N ASN A 238 -8.08 -12.33 12.67
CA ASN A 238 -8.20 -11.80 14.04
C ASN A 238 -8.17 -10.27 14.12
N ARG A 239 -8.19 -9.56 12.99
CA ARG A 239 -8.13 -8.08 12.90
C ARG A 239 -6.92 -7.45 13.61
N LEU A 240 -5.81 -8.19 13.67
CA LEU A 240 -4.52 -7.68 14.12
C LEU A 240 -3.89 -6.82 13.04
N ARG A 241 -3.25 -5.73 13.46
CA ARG A 241 -2.70 -4.71 12.56
C ARG A 241 -1.20 -4.59 12.73
N LEU A 242 -0.51 -4.28 11.63
CA LEU A 242 0.88 -3.84 11.66
C LEU A 242 0.90 -2.35 11.37
N GLU A 243 1.00 -1.53 12.41
CA GLU A 243 0.77 -0.09 12.31
C GLU A 243 2.07 0.71 12.25
N ILE A 244 2.08 1.74 11.40
CA ILE A 244 3.08 2.82 11.44
C ILE A 244 2.39 4.17 11.64
N ASN A 245 3.10 5.12 12.25
CA ASN A 245 2.62 6.49 12.37
C ASN A 245 3.03 7.28 11.11
N LYS A 246 2.04 7.66 10.29
CA LYS A 246 2.23 8.72 9.28
C LYS A 246 2.07 10.05 9.97
N THR A 247 3.14 10.84 9.99
CA THR A 247 3.10 12.21 10.51
C THR A 247 3.30 13.15 9.34
N ILE A 248 2.31 13.99 9.08
CA ILE A 248 2.39 15.09 8.12
C ILE A 248 2.54 16.36 8.95
N VAL A 249 3.57 17.14 8.64
CA VAL A 249 3.86 18.40 9.32
C VAL A 249 4.00 19.50 8.28
N ALA A 250 3.16 20.51 8.38
CA ALA A 250 3.23 21.77 7.66
C ALA A 250 3.34 22.89 8.70
N ALA A 251 4.37 23.75 8.56
CA ALA A 251 4.67 24.80 9.53
C ALA A 251 3.49 25.74 9.79
N GLN A 252 2.69 26.02 8.76
CA GLN A 252 1.51 26.88 8.81
C GLN A 252 0.22 26.06 8.60
N GLY A 253 0.15 24.86 9.18
CA GLY A 253 -0.94 23.91 8.95
C GLY A 253 -1.92 23.79 10.11
N VAL A 254 -3.18 23.51 9.78
CA VAL A 254 -4.22 23.20 10.79
C VAL A 254 -3.92 21.89 11.51
N ASN A 255 -4.05 21.88 12.83
CA ASN A 255 -3.77 20.70 13.65
C ASN A 255 -4.96 19.75 13.74
N LEU A 256 -4.83 18.55 13.16
CA LEU A 256 -5.83 17.50 13.22
C LEU A 256 -5.45 16.51 14.33
N LEU A 257 -6.19 16.55 15.45
CA LEU A 257 -5.84 15.83 16.67
C LEU A 257 -7.03 15.04 17.23
N THR A 258 -6.74 13.91 17.87
CA THR A 258 -7.71 13.29 18.78
C THR A 258 -7.84 14.11 20.06
N ALA A 259 -9.00 14.03 20.73
CA ALA A 259 -9.19 14.67 22.04
C ALA A 259 -8.10 14.26 23.06
N HIS A 260 -7.66 13.00 23.04
CA HIS A 260 -6.59 12.52 23.90
C HIS A 260 -5.23 13.14 23.54
N SER A 261 -4.89 13.25 22.26
CA SER A 261 -3.62 13.84 21.82
C SER A 261 -3.55 15.36 21.99
N ALA A 262 -4.68 16.04 22.18
CA ALA A 262 -4.73 17.48 22.40
C ALA A 262 -4.46 17.90 23.85
N LYS A 263 -4.33 16.95 24.77
CA LYS A 263 -4.09 17.24 26.19
C LYS A 263 -2.76 18.00 26.37
N GLY A 264 -2.83 19.19 26.98
CA GLY A 264 -1.67 20.05 27.21
C GLY A 264 -1.26 20.91 26.02
N LEU A 265 -2.10 20.96 24.96
CA LEU A 265 -1.96 21.88 23.84
C LEU A 265 -3.05 22.96 23.91
N GLU A 266 -2.73 24.15 23.42
CA GLU A 266 -3.62 25.30 23.37
C GLU A 266 -3.67 25.85 21.94
N PHE A 267 -4.83 26.35 21.52
CA PHE A 267 -5.09 26.86 20.17
C PHE A 267 -6.10 28.00 20.24
N GLU A 268 -5.96 29.04 19.41
CA GLU A 268 -6.92 30.14 19.36
C GLU A 268 -8.30 29.73 18.80
N LYS A 269 -8.32 28.82 17.81
CA LYS A 269 -9.56 28.34 17.16
C LYS A 269 -9.64 26.82 17.24
N VAL A 270 -10.64 26.31 17.94
CA VAL A 270 -10.87 24.86 18.07
C VAL A 270 -12.21 24.48 17.48
N PHE A 271 -12.19 23.58 16.50
CA PHE A 271 -13.36 22.86 16.00
C PHE A 271 -13.43 21.50 16.70
N TYR A 272 -14.59 21.13 17.22
CA TYR A 272 -14.81 19.82 17.84
C TYR A 272 -15.87 19.06 17.06
N SER A 273 -15.49 17.91 16.50
CA SER A 273 -16.39 17.03 15.74
C SER A 273 -16.76 15.81 16.59
N THR A 274 -18.07 15.61 16.78
CA THR A 274 -18.63 14.65 17.76
C THR A 274 -19.22 13.38 17.16
N VAL A 275 -19.41 13.32 15.84
CA VAL A 275 -20.25 12.28 15.21
C VAL A 275 -19.43 11.14 14.65
#